data_AF-A0A2J8M9F2-F1
#
_entry.id   AF-A0A2J8M9F2-F1
#
_cell.length_a   1.000
_cell.length_b   1.000
_cell.length_c   1.000
_cell.angle_alpha   90.00
_cell.angle_beta   90.00
_cell.angle_gamma   90.00
#
_symmetry.space_group_name_H-M   'P 1'
#
loop_
_entity.id
_entity.type
_entity.pdbx_description
1 polymer ?
#
loop_
_entity_poly.entity_id
_entity_poly.type
_entity_poly.pdbx_seq_one_letter_code
_entity_poly.pdbx_strand_id
1 'polypeptide(L)'
;CEGHGQCNCGRCDCKAGWYGKKCEHPQSCTLSAEESIRKCQGSSDLPCSGRGKCECGKCTCYPPGDRRVYGKTCECDDRRCEDLDGVVCGGHGTCSCGRCVCERGWFGKLCQHPRKCNMTEEQSKNLCESADGILCSGKGSCHCGKCICSAEEWYISGEFCDCDDRDCDKHDGLICTGNGICSCGNCECWDGWNGNACEIWLGSEYP
;
A
#
# COMPACT_ATOMS: atom_id res chain seq x y z
N CYS A 1 -24.64 5.74 5.37
CA CYS A 1 -25.04 4.82 6.45
C CYS A 1 -25.56 3.49 5.91
N GLU A 2 -25.08 3.03 4.74
CA GLU A 2 -25.42 1.71 4.13
C GLU A 2 -26.92 1.34 4.11
N GLY A 3 -27.84 2.31 4.16
CA GLY A 3 -29.29 2.07 4.28
C GLY A 3 -29.81 1.70 5.68
N HIS A 4 -28.90 1.48 6.65
CA HIS A 4 -29.19 1.02 8.00
C HIS A 4 -29.13 2.12 9.06
N GLY A 5 -29.20 3.39 8.67
CA GLY A 5 -29.14 4.52 9.59
C GLY A 5 -29.49 5.85 8.93
N GLN A 6 -29.54 6.91 9.73
CA GLN A 6 -29.74 8.29 9.27
C GLN A 6 -28.40 9.03 9.27
N CYS A 7 -28.15 9.83 8.22
CA CYS A 7 -26.93 10.63 8.11
C CYS A 7 -27.15 12.01 8.71
N ASN A 8 -26.39 12.35 9.74
CA ASN A 8 -26.43 13.62 10.44
C ASN A 8 -25.03 14.25 10.43
N CYS A 9 -24.85 15.31 9.63
CA CYS A 9 -23.58 16.05 9.51
C CYS A 9 -22.34 15.17 9.30
N GLY A 10 -22.43 14.15 8.43
CA GLY A 10 -21.31 13.26 8.10
C GLY A 10 -21.10 12.09 9.08
N ARG A 11 -21.90 12.01 10.15
CA ARG A 11 -21.97 10.85 11.05
C ARG A 11 -23.24 10.05 10.77
N CYS A 12 -23.17 8.74 10.96
CA CYS A 12 -24.31 7.85 10.84
C CYS A 12 -24.88 7.47 12.20
N ASP A 13 -26.17 7.70 12.40
CA ASP A 13 -26.94 7.17 13.52
C ASP A 13 -27.63 5.88 13.08
N CYS A 14 -27.12 4.76 13.59
CA CYS A 14 -27.55 3.43 13.16
C CYS A 14 -28.90 3.03 13.77
N LYS A 15 -29.71 2.34 12.96
CA LYS A 15 -30.94 1.70 13.42
C LYS A 15 -30.58 0.57 14.40
N ALA A 16 -31.51 0.24 15.30
CA ALA A 16 -31.34 -0.88 16.23
C ALA A 16 -30.92 -2.16 15.51
N GLY A 17 -29.90 -2.85 16.03
CA GLY A 17 -29.33 -4.04 15.42
C GLY A 17 -28.18 -3.78 14.43
N TRP A 18 -27.73 -2.53 14.24
CA TRP A 18 -26.62 -2.19 13.34
C TRP A 18 -25.59 -1.29 14.02
N TYR A 19 -24.31 -1.46 13.65
CA TYR A 19 -23.20 -0.68 14.19
C TYR A 19 -22.12 -0.41 13.12
N GLY A 20 -21.11 0.38 13.48
CA GLY A 20 -20.02 0.83 12.60
C GLY A 20 -20.19 2.29 12.13
N LYS A 21 -19.13 2.88 11.57
CA LYS A 21 -19.10 4.31 11.16
C LYS A 21 -20.13 4.63 10.07
N LYS A 22 -20.47 3.62 9.26
CA LYS A 22 -21.45 3.68 8.18
C LYS A 22 -22.66 2.77 8.44
N CYS A 23 -22.87 2.24 9.65
CA CYS A 23 -23.91 1.24 9.94
C CYS A 23 -23.78 -0.01 9.05
N GLU A 24 -22.55 -0.43 8.83
CA GLU A 24 -22.19 -1.46 7.88
C GLU A 24 -22.30 -2.87 8.44
N HIS A 25 -22.34 -3.04 9.77
CA HIS A 25 -22.31 -4.34 10.43
C HIS A 25 -23.59 -4.63 11.23
N PRO A 26 -24.16 -5.84 11.12
CA PRO A 26 -25.26 -6.27 11.97
C PRO A 26 -24.75 -6.70 13.35
N GLN A 27 -25.46 -6.33 14.42
CA GLN A 27 -25.14 -6.74 15.81
C GLN A 27 -25.27 -8.26 16.00
N SER A 28 -26.15 -8.93 15.26
CA SER A 28 -26.28 -10.38 15.23
C SER A 28 -25.95 -10.90 13.85
N CYS A 29 -24.90 -11.72 13.73
CA CYS A 29 -24.57 -12.35 12.46
C CYS A 29 -25.38 -13.63 12.26
N THR A 30 -26.09 -13.71 11.14
CA THR A 30 -26.88 -14.90 10.76
C THR A 30 -26.07 -15.93 9.97
N LEU A 31 -24.81 -15.62 9.66
CA LEU A 31 -23.91 -16.49 8.90
C LEU A 31 -23.08 -17.35 9.85
N SER A 32 -22.69 -18.54 9.41
CA SER A 32 -21.62 -19.28 10.08
C SER A 32 -20.28 -18.54 9.93
N ALA A 33 -19.32 -18.85 10.81
CA ALA A 33 -17.99 -18.26 10.73
C ALA A 33 -17.31 -18.52 9.37
N GLU A 34 -17.48 -19.72 8.83
CA GLU A 34 -16.92 -20.13 7.54
C GLU A 34 -17.57 -19.39 6.36
N GLU A 35 -18.90 -19.23 6.38
CA GLU A 35 -19.62 -18.48 5.36
C GLU A 35 -19.27 -16.99 5.40
N SER A 36 -19.10 -16.43 6.60
CA SER A 36 -18.62 -15.07 6.80
C SER A 36 -17.24 -14.89 6.15
N ILE A 37 -16.29 -15.77 6.44
CA ILE A 37 -14.93 -15.70 5.87
C ILE A 37 -14.97 -15.83 4.35
N ARG A 38 -15.72 -16.79 3.80
CA ARG A 38 -15.85 -16.97 2.33
C ARG A 38 -16.37 -15.73 1.63
N LYS A 39 -17.27 -14.96 2.25
CA LYS A 39 -17.79 -13.71 1.68
C LYS A 39 -16.78 -12.56 1.70
N CYS A 40 -15.81 -12.62 2.60
CA CYS A 40 -14.71 -11.66 2.71
C CYS A 40 -13.49 -12.03 1.87
N GLN A 41 -13.43 -13.24 1.34
CA GLN A 41 -12.39 -13.66 0.40
C GLN A 41 -12.72 -13.14 -1.00
N GLY A 42 -11.73 -12.51 -1.62
CA GLY A 42 -11.82 -11.94 -2.95
C GLY A 42 -10.88 -12.67 -3.90
N SER A 43 -10.01 -11.91 -4.57
CA SER A 43 -8.91 -12.45 -5.36
C SER A 43 -7.71 -12.92 -4.51
N SER A 44 -7.70 -12.56 -3.22
CA SER A 44 -6.70 -13.01 -2.25
C SER A 44 -7.23 -14.19 -1.45
N ASP A 45 -6.36 -15.14 -1.12
CA ASP A 45 -6.65 -16.26 -0.22
C ASP A 45 -6.95 -15.78 1.22
N LEU A 46 -6.47 -14.59 1.57
CA LEU A 46 -6.71 -13.96 2.86
C LEU A 46 -8.05 -13.21 2.88
N PRO A 47 -8.87 -13.36 3.93
CA PRO A 47 -10.08 -12.56 4.09
C PRO A 47 -9.72 -11.07 4.16
N CYS A 48 -10.50 -10.25 3.47
CA CYS A 48 -10.27 -8.80 3.35
C CYS A 48 -8.86 -8.45 2.84
N SER A 49 -8.28 -9.31 2.00
CA SER A 49 -6.93 -9.14 1.45
C SER A 49 -5.84 -8.94 2.51
N GLY A 50 -6.08 -9.41 3.74
CA GLY A 50 -5.19 -9.19 4.90
C GLY A 50 -5.15 -7.74 5.41
N ARG A 51 -5.94 -6.83 4.83
CA ARG A 51 -5.93 -5.39 5.10
C ARG A 51 -7.20 -4.91 5.80
N GLY A 52 -7.91 -5.82 6.47
CA GLY A 52 -9.14 -5.48 7.14
C GLY A 52 -9.67 -6.60 8.02
N LYS A 53 -10.69 -6.26 8.81
CA LYS A 53 -11.43 -7.21 9.63
C LYS A 53 -12.65 -7.69 8.87
N CYS A 54 -12.82 -9.01 8.80
CA CYS A 54 -14.04 -9.62 8.28
C CYS A 54 -15.07 -9.78 9.40
N GLU A 55 -16.23 -9.13 9.27
CA GLU A 55 -17.34 -9.22 10.20
C GLU A 55 -18.63 -9.50 9.41
N CYS A 56 -19.23 -10.67 9.67
CA CYS A 56 -20.45 -11.14 9.01
C CYS A 56 -20.45 -11.04 7.47
N GLY A 57 -19.33 -11.39 6.84
CA GLY A 57 -19.17 -11.33 5.38
C GLY A 57 -18.94 -9.95 4.80
N LYS A 58 -18.62 -8.95 5.65
CA LYS A 58 -18.25 -7.60 5.24
C LYS A 58 -16.89 -7.21 5.79
N CYS A 59 -16.09 -6.55 4.96
CA CYS A 59 -14.76 -6.10 5.35
C CYS A 59 -14.78 -4.66 5.87
N THR A 60 -14.14 -4.45 7.02
CA THR A 60 -13.71 -3.14 7.51
C THR A 60 -12.24 -2.97 7.21
N CYS A 61 -11.88 -2.09 6.28
CA CYS A 61 -10.49 -1.88 5.91
C CYS A 61 -9.72 -1.11 6.99
N TYR A 62 -8.44 -1.46 7.14
CA TYR A 62 -7.52 -0.83 8.06
C TYR A 62 -6.55 0.12 7.34
N PRO A 63 -6.16 1.24 8.00
CA PRO A 63 -6.70 1.73 9.26
C PRO A 63 -8.12 2.31 9.11
N PRO A 64 -9.00 2.15 10.12
CA PRO A 64 -10.42 2.42 9.96
C PRO A 64 -10.71 3.92 9.83
N GLY A 65 -11.07 4.36 8.62
CA GLY A 65 -11.33 5.76 8.29
C GLY A 65 -10.34 6.35 7.30
N ASP A 66 -9.25 5.64 7.01
CA ASP A 66 -8.44 5.93 5.83
C ASP A 66 -9.23 5.56 4.57
N ARG A 67 -9.38 6.53 3.68
CA ARG A 67 -10.16 6.38 2.45
C ARG A 67 -9.32 5.80 1.31
N ARG A 68 -7.99 5.72 1.49
CA ARG A 68 -7.04 5.20 0.50
C ARG A 68 -7.03 3.67 0.45
N VAL A 69 -7.48 3.01 1.50
CA VAL A 69 -7.72 1.56 1.50
C VAL A 69 -9.20 1.30 1.33
N TYR A 70 -9.56 0.65 0.23
CA TYR A 70 -10.96 0.48 -0.14
C TYR A 70 -11.16 -0.77 -1.01
N GLY A 71 -12.40 -0.97 -1.42
CA GLY A 71 -12.84 -2.16 -2.13
C GLY A 71 -13.72 -3.03 -1.25
N LYS A 72 -14.38 -4.03 -1.84
CA LYS A 72 -15.31 -4.91 -1.10
C LYS A 72 -14.55 -5.79 -0.10
N THR A 73 -13.32 -6.13 -0.46
CA THR A 73 -12.40 -7.02 0.27
C THR A 73 -11.09 -6.30 0.59
N CYS A 74 -11.09 -4.97 0.69
CA CYS A 74 -9.90 -4.15 0.97
C CYS A 74 -8.73 -4.43 0.02
N GLU A 75 -9.06 -4.71 -1.24
CA GLU A 75 -8.13 -5.08 -2.29
C GLU A 75 -7.33 -3.88 -2.83
N CYS A 76 -7.89 -2.67 -2.74
CA CYS A 76 -7.26 -1.45 -3.21
C CYS A 76 -6.57 -0.71 -2.07
N ASP A 77 -5.37 -0.19 -2.36
CA ASP A 77 -4.55 0.55 -1.41
C ASP A 77 -3.74 1.63 -2.12
N ASP A 78 -4.30 2.83 -2.14
CA ASP A 78 -3.73 3.98 -2.84
C ASP A 78 -2.54 4.60 -2.10
N ARG A 79 -2.26 4.20 -0.84
CA ARG A 79 -1.03 4.59 -0.15
C ARG A 79 0.22 4.10 -0.89
N ARG A 80 0.08 3.02 -1.68
CA ARG A 80 1.16 2.49 -2.54
C ARG A 80 1.55 3.40 -3.70
N CYS A 81 0.76 4.44 -3.97
CA CYS A 81 1.03 5.45 -4.97
C CYS A 81 1.72 6.69 -4.40
N GLU A 82 1.83 6.81 -3.07
CA GLU A 82 2.54 7.91 -2.43
C GLU A 82 4.03 7.54 -2.32
N ASP A 83 4.92 8.50 -2.56
CA ASP A 83 6.32 8.38 -2.18
C ASP A 83 6.54 8.73 -0.69
N LEU A 84 7.79 8.72 -0.23
CA LEU A 84 8.15 9.02 1.17
C LEU A 84 7.73 10.44 1.60
N ASP A 85 7.60 11.36 0.65
CA ASP A 85 7.18 12.75 0.90
C ASP A 85 5.64 12.91 0.82
N GLY A 86 4.91 11.81 0.61
CA GLY A 86 3.45 11.81 0.46
C GLY A 86 2.96 12.30 -0.91
N VAL A 87 3.85 12.41 -1.91
CA VAL A 87 3.49 12.85 -3.25
C VAL A 87 2.90 11.69 -4.02
N VAL A 88 1.62 11.80 -4.36
CA VAL A 88 0.92 10.78 -5.15
C VAL A 88 1.44 10.79 -6.59
N CYS A 89 1.94 9.64 -7.04
CA CYS A 89 2.42 9.40 -8.40
C CYS A 89 3.41 10.48 -8.88
N GLY A 90 4.29 10.95 -7.99
CA GLY A 90 5.30 11.96 -8.28
C GLY A 90 4.72 13.29 -8.78
N GLY A 91 3.42 13.53 -8.60
CA GLY A 91 2.70 14.69 -9.13
C GLY A 91 2.44 14.62 -10.64
N HIS A 92 2.70 13.48 -11.28
CA HIS A 92 2.66 13.30 -12.74
C HIS A 92 1.77 12.12 -13.16
N GLY A 93 0.71 11.88 -12.39
CA GLY A 93 -0.22 10.81 -12.66
C GLY A 93 -1.36 10.75 -11.66
N THR A 94 -2.26 9.80 -11.88
CA THR A 94 -3.39 9.51 -10.99
C THR A 94 -3.25 8.10 -10.42
N CYS A 95 -3.50 7.93 -9.12
CA CYS A 95 -3.55 6.62 -8.52
C CYS A 95 -4.88 5.91 -8.83
N SER A 96 -4.80 4.64 -9.19
CA SER A 96 -5.95 3.78 -9.43
C SER A 96 -5.71 2.42 -8.76
N CYS A 97 -6.33 2.20 -7.60
CA CYS A 97 -6.24 0.94 -6.83
C CYS A 97 -4.79 0.52 -6.56
N GLY A 98 -3.98 1.45 -6.04
CA GLY A 98 -2.57 1.21 -5.72
C GLY A 98 -1.61 1.16 -6.92
N ARG A 99 -2.05 1.61 -8.11
CA ARG A 99 -1.18 1.75 -9.30
C ARG A 99 -1.28 3.13 -9.91
N CYS A 100 -0.12 3.73 -10.19
CA CYS A 100 -0.07 5.01 -10.88
C CYS A 100 -0.34 4.88 -12.38
N VAL A 101 -1.23 5.72 -12.88
CA VAL A 101 -1.47 5.96 -14.31
C VAL A 101 -0.77 7.26 -14.66
N CYS A 102 0.37 7.15 -15.35
CA CYS A 102 1.23 8.29 -15.64
C CYS A 102 0.69 9.18 -16.76
N GLU A 103 0.91 10.48 -16.59
CA GLU A 103 0.69 11.47 -17.64
C GLU A 103 1.66 11.27 -18.82
N ARG A 104 1.34 11.87 -19.96
CA ARG A 104 2.20 11.79 -21.15
C ARG A 104 3.57 12.38 -20.84
N GLY A 105 4.61 11.63 -21.19
CA GLY A 105 5.99 12.06 -20.97
C GLY A 105 6.58 11.61 -19.63
N TRP A 106 5.81 10.91 -18.79
CA TRP A 106 6.28 10.34 -17.52
C TRP A 106 6.16 8.82 -17.51
N PHE A 107 6.97 8.17 -16.68
CA PHE A 107 6.94 6.72 -16.47
C PHE A 107 7.62 6.35 -15.13
N GLY A 108 7.58 5.06 -14.79
CA GLY A 108 8.01 4.53 -13.50
C GLY A 108 6.83 4.12 -12.63
N LYS A 109 7.12 3.40 -11.52
CA LYS A 109 6.11 2.91 -10.57
C LYS A 109 5.24 4.05 -10.01
N LEU A 110 5.87 5.19 -9.74
CA LEU A 110 5.27 6.40 -9.21
C LEU A 110 5.35 7.56 -10.22
N CYS A 111 5.48 7.27 -11.51
CA CYS A 111 5.62 8.30 -12.56
C CYS A 111 6.78 9.30 -12.33
N GLN A 112 7.81 8.86 -11.62
CA GLN A 112 8.90 9.71 -11.14
C GLN A 112 9.99 10.01 -12.19
N HIS A 113 9.93 9.36 -13.37
CA HIS A 113 10.94 9.51 -14.42
C HIS A 113 10.37 10.23 -15.65
N PRO A 114 11.01 11.33 -16.11
CA PRO A 114 10.65 11.97 -17.36
C PRO A 114 11.17 11.14 -18.54
N ARG A 115 10.35 10.94 -19.58
CA ARG A 115 10.73 10.23 -20.80
C ARG A 115 11.76 10.97 -21.64
N LYS A 116 11.73 12.31 -21.61
CA LYS A 116 12.71 13.16 -22.28
C LYS A 116 13.86 13.40 -21.31
N CYS A 117 15.08 13.17 -21.80
CA CYS A 117 16.28 13.44 -21.03
C CYS A 117 17.02 14.67 -21.60
N ASN A 118 17.28 15.64 -20.73
CA ASN A 118 17.93 16.91 -21.08
C ASN A 118 19.41 16.93 -20.64
N MET A 119 20.08 15.79 -20.64
CA MET A 119 21.50 15.66 -20.30
C MET A 119 22.18 14.65 -21.24
N THR A 120 23.51 14.68 -21.29
CA THR A 120 24.28 13.71 -22.09
C THR A 120 24.29 12.33 -21.44
N GLU A 121 24.59 11.30 -22.22
CA GLU A 121 24.70 9.93 -21.71
C GLU A 121 25.80 9.80 -20.63
N GLU A 122 26.91 10.51 -20.81
CA GLU A 122 28.01 10.54 -19.84
C GLU A 122 27.60 11.22 -18.53
N GLN A 123 26.93 12.38 -18.60
CA GLN A 123 26.39 13.06 -17.41
C GLN A 123 25.38 12.17 -16.68
N SER A 124 24.50 11.49 -17.42
CA SER A 124 23.54 10.56 -16.86
C SER A 124 24.26 9.41 -16.15
N LYS A 125 25.24 8.76 -16.79
CA LYS A 125 25.98 7.62 -16.22
C LYS A 125 26.70 7.99 -14.92
N ASN A 126 27.38 9.14 -14.89
CA ASN A 126 28.13 9.59 -13.72
C ASN A 126 27.25 9.82 -12.47
N LEU A 127 25.95 10.07 -12.65
CA LEU A 127 25.00 10.24 -11.53
C LEU A 127 24.42 8.91 -11.01
N CYS A 128 24.59 7.82 -11.76
CA CYS A 128 24.07 6.50 -11.44
C CYS A 128 25.15 5.50 -11.02
N GLU A 129 26.42 5.92 -11.04
CA GLU A 129 27.57 5.09 -10.70
C GLU A 129 27.80 5.13 -9.19
N SER A 130 27.82 3.96 -8.55
CA SER A 130 28.10 3.84 -7.12
C SER A 130 29.61 4.05 -6.82
N ALA A 131 29.98 4.12 -5.53
CA ALA A 131 31.37 4.39 -5.11
C ALA A 131 32.40 3.37 -5.63
N ASP A 132 31.93 2.17 -5.94
CA ASP A 132 32.64 1.01 -6.48
C ASP A 132 32.68 0.98 -8.02
N GLY A 133 32.17 2.02 -8.69
CA GLY A 133 32.20 2.17 -10.14
C GLY A 133 31.13 1.35 -10.88
N ILE A 134 30.15 0.82 -10.15
CA ILE A 134 29.10 -0.04 -10.71
C ILE A 134 27.86 0.79 -10.96
N LEU A 135 27.38 0.78 -12.20
CA LEU A 135 26.15 1.47 -12.57
C LEU A 135 24.94 0.78 -11.91
N CYS A 136 24.20 1.51 -11.08
CA CYS A 136 23.00 1.02 -10.40
C CYS A 136 23.19 -0.35 -9.73
N SER A 137 24.35 -0.53 -9.08
CA SER A 137 24.76 -1.78 -8.40
C SER A 137 24.64 -3.06 -9.25
N GLY A 138 24.58 -2.92 -10.58
CA GLY A 138 24.36 -4.02 -11.51
C GLY A 138 22.93 -4.59 -11.51
N LYS A 139 22.01 -4.02 -10.74
CA LYS A 139 20.62 -4.48 -10.59
C LYS A 139 19.60 -3.59 -11.30
N GLY A 140 20.07 -2.71 -12.19
CA GLY A 140 19.22 -1.75 -12.87
C GLY A 140 19.85 -1.10 -14.08
N SER A 141 19.15 -0.11 -14.62
CA SER A 141 19.61 0.71 -15.73
C SER A 141 19.58 2.18 -15.37
N CYS A 142 20.50 2.98 -15.89
CA CYS A 142 20.51 4.41 -15.65
C CYS A 142 19.69 5.15 -16.70
N HIS A 143 18.78 6.01 -16.25
CA HIS A 143 18.01 6.91 -17.12
C HIS A 143 17.99 8.31 -16.55
N CYS A 144 18.63 9.23 -17.27
CA CYS A 144 18.66 10.65 -16.94
C CYS A 144 19.17 10.95 -15.52
N GLY A 145 20.25 10.26 -15.14
CA GLY A 145 20.89 10.38 -13.84
C GLY A 145 20.11 9.76 -12.69
N LYS A 146 19.14 8.88 -12.97
CA LYS A 146 18.43 8.09 -11.96
C LYS A 146 18.48 6.62 -12.31
N CYS A 147 18.73 5.77 -11.33
CA CYS A 147 18.63 4.33 -11.53
C CYS A 147 17.16 3.90 -11.61
N ILE A 148 16.90 3.01 -12.55
CA ILE A 148 15.66 2.26 -12.70
C ILE A 148 16.01 0.81 -12.39
N CYS A 149 15.63 0.36 -11.20
CA CYS A 149 15.87 -1.01 -10.75
C CYS A 149 15.08 -2.03 -11.57
N SER A 150 15.62 -3.23 -11.68
CA SER A 150 15.05 -4.29 -12.50
C SER A 150 13.61 -4.61 -12.09
N ALA A 151 12.71 -4.63 -13.08
CA ALA A 151 11.30 -4.99 -12.83
C ALA A 151 11.12 -6.48 -12.48
N GLU A 152 12.09 -7.33 -12.83
CA GLU A 152 12.11 -8.75 -12.46
C GLU A 152 12.41 -8.95 -10.97
N GLU A 153 13.09 -7.99 -10.37
CA GLU A 153 13.47 -7.97 -8.96
C GLU A 153 12.71 -6.86 -8.26
N TRP A 154 11.38 -7.01 -8.15
CA TRP A 154 10.48 -6.01 -7.55
C TRP A 154 10.82 -5.64 -6.10
N TYR A 155 11.62 -6.48 -5.44
CA TYR A 155 12.16 -6.31 -4.10
C TYR A 155 13.49 -5.53 -4.08
N ILE A 156 14.05 -5.15 -5.23
CA ILE A 156 15.23 -4.29 -5.28
C ILE A 156 14.82 -2.84 -5.43
N SER A 157 15.35 -1.99 -4.55
CA SER A 157 14.99 -0.58 -4.43
C SER A 157 16.22 0.28 -4.10
N GLY A 158 16.01 1.57 -3.81
CA GLY A 158 17.08 2.52 -3.50
C GLY A 158 17.52 3.38 -4.69
N GLU A 159 18.28 4.44 -4.40
CA GLU A 159 18.78 5.38 -5.40
C GLU A 159 19.73 4.72 -6.41
N PHE A 160 20.48 3.71 -5.95
CA PHE A 160 21.45 2.96 -6.75
C PHE A 160 21.04 1.49 -6.95
N CYS A 161 19.82 1.09 -6.61
CA CYS A 161 19.36 -0.31 -6.68
C CYS A 161 20.18 -1.27 -5.80
N ASP A 162 20.64 -0.78 -4.66
CA ASP A 162 21.45 -1.49 -3.69
C ASP A 162 20.61 -2.14 -2.57
N CYS A 163 19.39 -1.65 -2.33
CA CYS A 163 18.50 -2.16 -1.30
C CYS A 163 17.76 -3.42 -1.75
N ASP A 164 17.66 -4.41 -0.86
CA ASP A 164 16.93 -5.66 -1.07
C ASP A 164 15.84 -5.83 0.00
N ASP A 165 14.59 -5.63 -0.41
CA ASP A 165 13.43 -5.68 0.48
C ASP A 165 13.19 -7.08 1.08
N ARG A 166 13.84 -8.13 0.55
CA ARG A 166 13.78 -9.47 1.15
C ARG A 166 14.50 -9.53 2.49
N ASP A 167 15.38 -8.57 2.77
CA ASP A 167 16.10 -8.43 4.02
C ASP A 167 15.22 -7.82 5.13
N CYS A 168 14.06 -7.23 4.79
CA CYS A 168 13.10 -6.75 5.78
C CYS A 168 12.45 -7.91 6.54
N ASP A 169 12.12 -7.61 7.80
CA ASP A 169 11.44 -8.54 8.70
C ASP A 169 10.07 -8.98 8.16
N LYS A 170 9.75 -10.24 8.45
CA LYS A 170 8.51 -10.90 8.03
C LYS A 170 7.79 -11.48 9.24
N HIS A 171 6.47 -11.35 9.24
CA HIS A 171 5.60 -12.07 10.17
C HIS A 171 4.50 -12.77 9.36
N ASP A 172 4.21 -14.03 9.67
CA ASP A 172 3.33 -14.91 8.88
C ASP A 172 3.65 -14.96 7.38
N GLY A 173 4.94 -14.85 7.04
CA GLY A 173 5.42 -14.90 5.65
C GLY A 173 5.23 -13.61 4.85
N LEU A 174 4.71 -12.53 5.46
CA LEU A 174 4.50 -11.23 4.82
C LEU A 174 5.56 -10.22 5.27
N ILE A 175 6.26 -9.61 4.31
CA ILE A 175 7.19 -8.50 4.56
C ILE A 175 6.44 -7.31 5.15
N CYS A 176 6.92 -6.81 6.29
CA CYS A 176 6.29 -5.75 7.06
C CYS A 176 4.78 -5.97 7.28
N THR A 177 4.35 -7.24 7.35
CA THR A 177 2.94 -7.70 7.40
C THR A 177 1.99 -7.09 6.37
N GLY A 178 2.53 -6.41 5.34
CA GLY A 178 1.76 -5.55 4.46
C GLY A 178 1.19 -4.30 5.13
N ASN A 179 1.61 -3.96 6.35
CA ASN A 179 1.23 -2.78 7.14
C ASN A 179 2.34 -1.71 7.25
N GLY A 180 3.41 -1.89 6.48
CA GLY A 180 4.49 -0.94 6.37
C GLY A 180 5.14 -1.01 4.99
N ILE A 181 6.09 -0.13 4.77
CA ILE A 181 6.94 -0.12 3.58
C ILE A 181 8.33 -0.60 4.02
N CYS A 182 8.92 -1.52 3.26
CA CYS A 182 10.30 -1.88 3.48
C CYS A 182 11.21 -0.73 3.02
N SER A 183 12.07 -0.28 3.91
CA SER A 183 13.06 0.77 3.71
C SER A 183 14.43 0.14 3.97
N CYS A 184 15.00 -0.47 2.93
CA CYS A 184 16.36 -1.03 2.91
C CYS A 184 16.71 -1.93 4.11
N GLY A 185 15.88 -2.94 4.38
CA GLY A 185 16.08 -3.89 5.48
C GLY A 185 15.40 -3.51 6.79
N ASN A 186 14.70 -2.37 6.86
CA ASN A 186 13.87 -2.01 8.00
C ASN A 186 12.42 -1.72 7.59
N CYS A 187 11.45 -2.18 8.37
CA CYS A 187 10.04 -1.86 8.10
C CYS A 187 9.67 -0.48 8.66
N GLU A 188 9.24 0.42 7.78
CA GLU A 188 8.59 1.66 8.15
C GLU A 188 7.08 1.43 8.26
N CYS A 189 6.61 1.31 9.49
CA CYS A 189 5.20 1.00 9.78
C CYS A 189 4.30 2.20 9.50
N TRP A 190 3.14 1.93 8.91
CA TRP A 190 2.11 2.94 8.76
C TRP A 190 1.54 3.35 10.11
N ASP A 191 0.98 4.57 10.18
CA ASP A 191 0.38 5.12 11.39
C ASP A 191 -0.55 4.12 12.11
N GLY A 192 -0.26 3.91 13.40
CA GLY A 192 -0.99 2.97 14.25
C GLY A 192 -0.45 1.54 14.26
N TRP A 193 0.57 1.22 13.46
CA TRP A 193 1.30 -0.05 13.48
C TRP A 193 2.69 0.09 14.10
N ASN A 194 3.18 -0.97 14.72
CA ASN A 194 4.49 -1.07 15.35
C ASN A 194 4.99 -2.52 15.32
N GLY A 195 6.20 -2.75 15.85
CA GLY A 195 6.90 -4.03 15.74
C GLY A 195 7.88 -4.02 14.57
N ASN A 196 8.81 -4.95 14.57
CA ASN A 196 9.88 -4.99 13.56
C ASN A 196 9.33 -5.34 12.17
N ALA A 197 8.23 -6.08 12.09
CA ALA A 197 7.50 -6.39 10.87
C ALA A 197 6.13 -5.69 10.81
N CYS A 198 5.92 -4.61 11.57
CA CYS A 198 4.65 -3.88 11.65
C CYS A 198 3.44 -4.76 12.03
N GLU A 199 3.67 -5.81 12.81
CA GLU A 199 2.69 -6.82 13.19
C GLU A 199 1.79 -6.41 14.36
N ILE A 200 2.17 -5.35 15.09
CA ILE A 200 1.46 -4.89 16.28
C ILE A 200 0.60 -3.68 15.92
N TRP A 201 -0.72 -3.84 15.96
CA TRP A 201 -1.63 -2.70 15.91
C TRP A 201 -1.72 -2.02 17.29
N LEU A 202 -1.33 -0.76 17.36
CA LEU A 202 -1.36 0.07 18.57
C LEU A 202 -2.64 0.90 18.72
N GLY A 203 -3.54 0.87 17.73
CA GLY A 203 -4.82 1.56 17.86
C GLY A 203 -5.61 0.95 19.01
N SER A 204 -5.92 1.78 20.00
CA SER A 204 -6.71 1.43 21.17
C SER A 204 -7.91 0.56 20.77
N GLU A 205 -8.01 -0.63 21.36
CA GLU A 205 -9.27 -1.36 21.42
C GLU A 205 -10.33 -0.38 21.90
N TYR A 206 -11.29 -0.03 21.04
CA TYR A 206 -12.49 0.63 21.52
C TYR A 206 -13.45 -0.47 21.99
N PRO A 207 -13.99 -0.35 23.21
CA PRO A 207 -14.94 -1.30 23.80
C PRO A 207 -16.24 -1.40 22.99
#